data_AF-A0A1V5BX01-F1
#
_entry.id   AF-A0A1V5BX01-F1
#
_cell.length_a   1.000
_cell.length_b   1.000
_cell.length_c   1.000
_cell.angle_alpha   90.00
_cell.angle_beta   90.00
_cell.angle_gamma   90.00
#
_symmetry.space_group_name_H-M   'P 1'
#
loop_
_entity.id
_entity.type
_entity.pdbx_description
1 polymer ?
#
loop_
_entity_poly.entity_id
_entity_poly.type
_entity_poly.pdbx_seq_one_letter_code
_entity_poly.pdbx_strand_id
1 'polypeptide(L)'
;MFSILLLLMAGHVFADFFLQLTRLAVYKRKKITALAAHAFSWALVISLVLMLTGFFSIWKLFFLFATHFVIDFLKIRLFSSSLAKLHPVNITDQLLHIATILAALFYE
;
A
#
# COMPACT_ATOMS: atom_id res chain seq x y z
N MET A 1 8.56 0.25 -19.58
CA MET A 1 8.28 -0.69 -18.47
C MET A 1 9.14 -0.44 -17.24
N PHE A 2 10.47 -0.47 -17.32
CA PHE A 2 11.34 -0.22 -16.16
C PHE A 2 11.05 1.13 -15.46
N SER A 3 10.90 2.21 -16.23
CA SER A 3 10.56 3.53 -15.69
C SER A 3 9.20 3.59 -14.98
N ILE A 4 8.23 2.78 -15.41
CA ILE A 4 6.89 2.72 -14.79
C ILE A 4 6.98 2.03 -13.43
N LEU A 5 7.70 0.91 -13.37
CA LEU A 5 7.92 0.19 -12.12
C LEU A 5 8.63 1.09 -11.10
N LEU A 6 9.65 1.85 -11.51
CA LEU A 6 10.31 2.83 -10.64
C LEU A 6 9.34 3.88 -10.10
N LEU A 7 8.46 4.43 -10.93
CA LEU A 7 7.44 5.39 -10.50
C LEU A 7 6.44 4.77 -9.52
N LEU A 8 6.00 3.53 -9.77
CA LEU A 8 5.11 2.80 -8.87
C LEU A 8 5.77 2.51 -7.52
N MET A 9 7.05 2.11 -7.52
CA MET A 9 7.81 1.89 -6.29
C MET A 9 8.03 3.19 -5.53
N ALA A 10 8.33 4.30 -6.22
CA ALA A 10 8.43 5.62 -5.61
C ALA A 10 7.10 6.05 -4.99
N GLY A 11 5.98 5.87 -5.70
CA GLY A 11 4.64 6.13 -5.19
C GLY A 11 4.28 5.28 -3.97
N HIS A 12 4.65 3.99 -3.99
CA HIS A 12 4.48 3.08 -2.86
C HIS A 12 5.22 3.57 -1.62
N VAL A 13 6.52 3.88 -1.74
CA VAL A 13 7.33 4.37 -0.63
C VAL A 13 6.80 5.71 -0.12
N PHE A 14 6.44 6.62 -1.02
CA PHE A 14 5.86 7.91 -0.68
C PHE A 14 4.57 7.76 0.14
N ALA A 15 3.63 6.94 -0.33
CA ALA A 15 2.35 6.79 0.35
C ALA A 15 2.44 5.98 1.65
N ASP A 16 3.21 4.90 1.66
CA ASP A 16 3.23 3.98 2.81
C ASP A 16 4.09 4.51 3.97
N PHE A 17 5.14 5.27 3.67
CA PHE A 17 6.07 5.81 4.68
C PHE A 17 5.89 7.31 4.91
N PHE A 18 5.92 8.13 3.85
CA PHE A 18 5.91 9.58 4.01
C PHE A 18 4.52 10.13 4.33
N LEU A 19 3.46 9.66 3.66
CA LEU A 19 2.10 10.12 3.96
C LEU A 19 1.55 9.52 5.25
N GLN A 20 2.00 8.31 5.62
CA GLN A 20 1.60 7.70 6.89
C GLN A 20 2.09 8.53 8.08
N LEU A 21 3.35 8.98 8.10
CA LEU A 21 3.97 9.63 9.26
C LEU A 21 3.82 8.78 10.56
N THR A 22 4.53 9.17 11.63
CA THR A 22 4.46 8.43 12.90
C THR A 22 3.03 8.45 13.49
N ARG A 23 2.26 9.50 13.22
CA ARG A 23 0.92 9.69 13.76
C ARG A 23 -0.07 8.68 13.18
N LEU A 24 -0.21 8.58 11.85
CA LEU A 24 -1.18 7.66 11.24
C LEU A 24 -0.81 6.20 11.50
N ALA A 25 0.50 5.88 11.57
CA ALA A 25 0.97 4.54 11.93
C ALA A 25 0.46 4.08 13.31
N VAL A 26 0.38 4.99 14.28
CA VAL A 26 -0.19 4.70 15.61
C VAL A 26 -1.71 4.66 15.55
N TYR A 27 -2.36 5.59 14.85
CA TYR A 27 -3.83 5.65 14.80
C TYR A 27 -4.47 4.52 14.01
N LYS A 28 -3.84 4.01 12.94
CA LYS A 28 -4.39 2.89 12.15
C LYS A 28 -4.56 1.61 12.97
N ARG A 29 -3.76 1.44 14.01
CA ARG A 29 -3.88 0.34 14.99
C ARG A 29 -5.03 0.53 15.99
N LYS A 30 -5.57 1.74 16.14
CA LYS A 30 -6.61 2.09 17.13
C LYS A 30 -7.98 2.34 16.50
N LYS A 31 -8.03 2.81 15.25
CA LYS A 31 -9.27 3.20 14.56
C LYS A 31 -9.28 2.64 13.15
N ILE A 32 -10.32 1.87 12.83
CA ILE A 32 -10.49 1.29 11.50
C ILE A 32 -10.62 2.35 10.40
N THR A 33 -11.20 3.51 10.73
CA THR A 33 -11.30 4.65 9.81
C THR A 33 -9.95 5.24 9.46
N ALA A 34 -8.99 5.23 10.40
CA ALA A 34 -7.62 5.66 10.12
C ALA A 34 -6.87 4.66 9.23
N LEU A 35 -7.13 3.36 9.41
CA LEU A 35 -6.62 2.34 8.49
C LEU A 35 -7.21 2.49 7.08
N ALA A 36 -8.53 2.68 6.98
CA ALA A 36 -9.19 2.91 5.70
C ALA A 36 -8.65 4.18 5.01
N ALA A 37 -8.47 5.28 5.74
CA ALA A 37 -7.90 6.50 5.18
C ALA A 37 -6.47 6.30 4.66
N HIS A 38 -5.64 5.54 5.37
CA HIS A 38 -4.29 5.19 4.93
C HIS A 38 -4.30 4.31 3.68
N ALA A 39 -5.08 3.23 3.67
CA ALA A 39 -5.18 2.35 2.52
C ALA A 39 -5.73 3.08 1.29
N PHE A 40 -6.69 3.99 1.50
CA PHE A 40 -7.28 4.78 0.42
C PHE A 40 -6.30 5.81 -0.13
N SER A 41 -5.58 6.55 0.73
CA SER A 41 -4.55 7.49 0.25
C SER A 41 -3.44 6.78 -0.52
N TRP A 42 -3.04 5.59 -0.06
CA TRP A 42 -2.10 4.73 -0.78
C TRP A 42 -2.62 4.31 -2.14
N ALA A 43 -3.85 3.79 -2.21
CA ALA A 43 -4.46 3.37 -3.46
C ALA A 43 -4.63 4.52 -4.45
N LEU A 44 -4.94 5.73 -3.98
CA LEU A 44 -5.02 6.94 -4.81
C LEU A 44 -3.66 7.33 -5.40
N VAL A 45 -2.57 7.28 -4.62
CA VAL A 45 -1.23 7.60 -5.11
C VAL A 45 -0.79 6.60 -6.20
N ILE A 46 -0.99 5.30 -5.98
CA ILE A 46 -0.66 4.28 -6.99
C ILE A 46 -1.55 4.45 -8.23
N SER A 47 -2.85 4.69 -8.03
CA SER A 47 -3.79 4.92 -9.13
C SER A 47 -3.41 6.15 -9.96
N LEU A 48 -2.94 7.23 -9.33
CA LEU A 48 -2.44 8.41 -10.03
C LEU A 48 -1.24 8.07 -10.92
N VAL A 49 -0.29 7.26 -10.43
CA VAL A 49 0.84 6.79 -11.26
C VAL A 49 0.35 5.95 -12.43
N LEU A 50 -0.61 5.05 -12.21
CA LEU A 50 -1.22 4.25 -13.28
C LEU A 50 -1.95 5.13 -14.31
N MET A 51 -2.64 6.20 -13.88
CA MET A 51 -3.32 7.14 -14.78
C MET A 51 -2.32 7.89 -15.65
N LEU A 52 -1.25 8.44 -15.03
CA LEU A 52 -0.20 9.18 -15.74
C LEU A 52 0.58 8.32 -16.74
N THR A 53 0.57 7.00 -16.57
CA THR A 53 1.26 6.05 -17.44
C THR A 53 0.33 5.32 -18.41
N GLY A 54 -0.98 5.57 -18.35
CA GLY A 54 -1.97 4.96 -19.25
C GLY A 54 -2.40 3.53 -18.90
N PHE A 55 -2.06 3.03 -17.71
CA PHE A 55 -2.40 1.66 -17.24
C PHE A 55 -3.60 1.62 -16.29
N PHE A 56 -4.25 2.76 -16.04
CA PHE A 56 -5.34 2.83 -15.08
C PHE A 56 -6.66 2.25 -15.61
N SER A 57 -7.34 1.53 -14.72
CA SER A 57 -8.75 1.15 -14.87
C SER A 57 -9.41 1.26 -13.50
N ILE A 58 -10.71 1.57 -13.46
CA ILE A 58 -11.41 1.88 -12.20
C ILE A 58 -11.38 0.74 -11.19
N TRP A 59 -11.39 -0.52 -11.67
CA TRP A 59 -11.30 -1.69 -10.79
C TRP A 59 -9.96 -1.75 -10.04
N LYS A 60 -8.88 -1.21 -10.61
CA LYS A 60 -7.54 -1.20 -10.01
C LYS A 60 -7.52 -0.37 -8.74
N LEU A 61 -8.26 0.75 -8.69
CA LEU A 61 -8.41 1.55 -7.47
C LEU A 61 -9.03 0.72 -6.34
N PHE A 62 -10.15 0.03 -6.62
CA PHE A 62 -10.84 -0.79 -5.63
C PHE A 62 -9.99 -1.99 -5.20
N PHE A 63 -9.30 -2.64 -6.14
CA PHE A 63 -8.39 -3.75 -5.88
C PHE A 63 -7.21 -3.32 -4.99
N LEU A 64 -6.54 -2.23 -5.34
CA LEU A 64 -5.41 -1.68 -4.57
C LEU A 64 -5.85 -1.28 -3.16
N PHE A 65 -7.00 -0.60 -3.03
CA PHE A 65 -7.55 -0.23 -1.73
C PHE A 65 -7.87 -1.46 -0.87
N ALA A 66 -8.63 -2.43 -1.42
CA ALA A 66 -9.08 -3.60 -0.68
C ALA A 66 -7.91 -4.46 -0.23
N THR A 67 -6.94 -4.72 -1.11
CA THR A 67 -5.78 -5.54 -0.80
C THR A 67 -4.86 -4.88 0.23
N HIS A 68 -4.52 -3.59 0.06
CA HIS A 68 -3.72 -2.84 1.05
C HIS A 68 -4.41 -2.82 2.41
N PHE A 69 -5.71 -2.53 2.44
CA PHE A 69 -6.49 -2.53 3.68
C PHE A 69 -6.45 -3.90 4.37
N VAL A 70 -6.66 -5.00 3.64
CA VAL A 70 -6.65 -6.36 4.21
C VAL A 70 -5.28 -6.74 4.72
N ILE A 71 -4.21 -6.49 3.96
CA ILE A 71 -2.83 -6.80 4.36
C ILE A 71 -2.50 -6.09 5.68
N ASP A 72 -2.72 -4.77 5.73
CA ASP A 72 -2.46 -3.99 6.93
C ASP A 72 -3.36 -4.40 8.09
N PHE A 73 -4.66 -4.64 7.83
CA PHE A 73 -5.61 -5.06 8.86
C PHE A 73 -5.15 -6.35 9.54
N LEU A 74 -4.76 -7.35 8.76
CA LEU A 74 -4.24 -8.60 9.29
C LEU A 74 -2.94 -8.37 10.04
N LYS A 75 -2.00 -7.59 9.49
CA LYS A 75 -0.73 -7.28 10.13
C LYS A 75 -0.91 -6.63 11.50
N ILE A 76 -1.77 -5.62 11.62
CA ILE A 76 -1.98 -4.91 12.89
C ILE A 76 -2.72 -5.75 13.94
N ARG A 77 -3.54 -6.71 13.51
CA ARG A 77 -4.31 -7.62 14.38
C ARG A 77 -3.46 -8.79 14.89
N LEU A 78 -2.58 -9.32 14.04
CA LEU A 78 -1.83 -10.53 14.32
C LEU A 78 -0.45 -10.25 14.93
N PHE A 79 0.12 -9.04 14.73
CA PHE A 79 1.50 -8.76 15.10
C PHE A 79 1.70 -7.42 15.81
N SER A 80 2.65 -7.41 16.76
CA SER A 80 3.07 -6.21 17.49
C SER A 80 3.73 -5.16 16.59
N SER A 81 3.63 -3.88 16.97
CA SER A 81 4.39 -2.79 16.34
C SER A 81 5.87 -2.75 16.72
N SER A 82 6.28 -3.51 17.75
CA SER A 82 7.66 -3.53 18.26
C SER A 82 8.62 -4.46 17.49
N LEU A 83 8.15 -5.08 16.40
CA LEU A 83 8.98 -5.96 15.58
C LEU A 83 10.08 -5.17 14.88
N ALA A 84 11.26 -5.78 14.73
CA ALA A 84 12.37 -5.21 13.99
C ALA A 84 11.98 -4.90 12.54
N LYS A 85 12.55 -3.86 11.93
CA LYS A 85 12.21 -3.45 10.55
C LYS A 85 12.39 -4.57 9.52
N LEU A 86 13.45 -5.36 9.66
CA LEU A 86 13.75 -6.51 8.79
C LEU A 86 13.17 -7.84 9.32
N HIS A 87 12.27 -7.78 10.29
CA HIS A 87 11.56 -8.98 10.74
C HIS A 87 10.77 -9.59 9.56
N PRO A 88 10.70 -10.93 9.42
CA PRO A 88 10.02 -11.58 8.28
C PRO A 88 8.62 -11.06 8.02
N VAL A 89 7.83 -10.80 9.06
CA VAL A 89 6.48 -10.19 8.95
C VAL A 89 6.49 -8.85 8.20
N ASN A 90 7.46 -7.98 8.47
CA ASN A 90 7.57 -6.69 7.79
C ASN A 90 8.09 -6.84 6.36
N ILE A 91 8.91 -7.86 6.09
CA ILE A 91 9.34 -8.17 4.72
C ILE A 91 8.17 -8.72 3.91
N THR A 92 7.44 -9.71 4.45
CA THR A 92 6.25 -10.31 3.82
C THR A 92 5.20 -9.25 3.54
N ASP A 93 4.95 -8.35 4.47
CA ASP A 93 4.08 -7.19 4.28
C ASP A 93 4.45 -6.37 3.03
N GLN A 94 5.70 -5.94 2.91
CA GLN A 94 6.15 -5.15 1.76
C GLN A 94 6.10 -5.95 0.46
N LEU A 95 6.42 -7.25 0.50
CA LEU A 95 6.31 -8.14 -0.66
C LEU A 95 4.85 -8.30 -1.14
N LEU A 96 3.88 -8.38 -0.22
CA LEU A 96 2.46 -8.45 -0.57
C LEU A 96 1.99 -7.14 -1.23
N HIS A 97 2.42 -5.98 -0.72
CA HIS A 97 2.12 -4.69 -1.36
C HIS A 97 2.75 -4.57 -2.75
N ILE A 98 3.99 -5.02 -2.93
CA ILE A 98 4.63 -5.05 -4.26
C ILE A 98 3.86 -6.00 -5.18
N ALA A 99 3.44 -7.17 -4.70
CA ALA A 99 2.67 -8.12 -5.50
C ALA A 99 1.34 -7.54 -5.99
N THR A 100 0.63 -6.76 -5.16
CA THR A 100 -0.63 -6.11 -5.57
C THR A 100 -0.39 -5.00 -6.59
N ILE A 101 0.71 -4.24 -6.48
CA ILE A 101 1.11 -3.28 -7.51
C ILE A 101 1.41 -3.97 -8.83
N LEU A 102 2.16 -5.08 -8.81
CA LEU A 102 2.47 -5.84 -10.02
C LEU A 102 1.20 -6.43 -10.64
N ALA A 103 0.28 -6.95 -9.83
CA ALA A 103 -1.02 -7.40 -10.32
C ALA A 103 -1.81 -6.26 -11.00
N ALA A 104 -1.86 -5.08 -10.37
CA ALA A 104 -2.52 -3.92 -10.98
C ALA A 104 -1.82 -3.44 -12.27
N LEU A 105 -0.51 -3.66 -12.42
CA LEU A 105 0.23 -3.28 -13.62
C LEU A 105 -0.01 -4.25 -14.79
N PHE A 106 -0.02 -5.56 -14.53
CA PHE A 106 -0.01 -6.59 -15.58
C PHE A 106 -1.38 -7.13 -15.97
N TYR A 107 -2.40 -6.94 -15.15
CA TYR A 107 -3.77 -7.35 -15.48
C TYR A 107 -4.59 -6.14 -15.94
N GLU A 108 -5.40 -6.34 -16.98
CA GLU A 108 -6.26 -5.33 -17.58
C GLU A 108 -7.65 -5.27 -16.95
#